data_AF-A0A7S2CA06-F1
#
_entry.id   AF-A0A7S2CA06-F1
#
_cell.length_a   1.000
_cell.length_b   1.000
_cell.length_c   1.000
_cell.angle_alpha   90.00
_cell.angle_beta   90.00
_cell.angle_gamma   90.00
#
_symmetry.space_group_name_H-M   'P 1'
#
loop_
_entity.id
_entity.type
_entity.pdbx_description
1 polymer ?
#
loop_
_entity_poly.entity_id
_entity_poly.type
_entity_poly.pdbx_seq_one_letter_code
_entity_poly.pdbx_strand_id
1 'polypeptide(L)'
;WPGGVKISRAVGDVDCGQLISAEPAHAQVALPKGGGAVVLCSSGVTLSPRKVARIIRSRQYESATEAAQLIVTESKASKHEVDMTALVVLFRFEEAEVDCQVPTGLVSRDEPTWWCQVDR
;
A
#
# COMPACT_ATOMS: atom_id res chain seq x y z
N TRP A 1 -16.16 17.11 12.41
CA TRP A 1 -16.71 17.00 13.77
C TRP A 1 -16.84 18.37 14.40
N PRO A 2 -17.66 18.55 15.46
CA PRO A 2 -17.66 19.78 16.25
C PRO A 2 -16.23 20.19 16.59
N GLY A 3 -15.92 21.48 16.55
CA GLY A 3 -14.56 21.97 16.87
C GLY A 3 -13.51 21.80 15.77
N GLY A 4 -13.86 21.32 14.56
CA GLY A 4 -12.96 21.37 13.39
C GLY A 4 -12.14 20.10 13.13
N VAL A 5 -12.29 19.05 13.93
CA VAL A 5 -11.61 17.76 13.72
C VAL A 5 -12.18 17.05 12.47
N LYS A 6 -11.28 16.54 11.61
CA LYS A 6 -11.61 15.92 10.31
C LYS A 6 -11.54 14.38 10.30
N ILE A 7 -11.30 13.77 11.46
CA ILE A 7 -11.16 12.31 11.65
C ILE A 7 -12.10 11.84 12.76
N SER A 8 -12.44 10.55 12.79
CA SER A 8 -13.25 9.92 13.86
C SER A 8 -12.44 9.00 14.77
N ARG A 9 -11.18 8.73 14.40
CA ARG A 9 -10.26 7.89 15.16
C ARG A 9 -8.88 8.53 15.17
N ALA A 10 -8.27 8.61 16.36
CA ALA A 10 -6.95 9.18 16.57
C ALA A 10 -6.38 8.71 17.90
N VAL A 11 -5.06 8.79 18.04
CA VAL A 11 -4.39 8.72 19.35
C VAL A 11 -4.18 10.15 19.83
N GLY A 12 -4.65 10.47 21.03
CA GLY A 12 -4.63 11.84 21.56
C GLY A 12 -6.04 12.44 21.61
N ASP A 13 -6.16 13.73 21.31
CA ASP A 13 -7.44 14.49 21.27
C ASP A 13 -8.31 14.25 22.51
N VAL A 14 -7.70 14.28 23.70
CA VAL A 14 -8.34 13.94 24.99
C VAL A 14 -9.54 14.84 25.29
N ASP A 15 -9.48 16.08 24.81
CA ASP A 15 -10.56 17.08 24.91
C ASP A 15 -11.81 16.71 24.09
N CYS A 16 -11.68 15.82 23.11
CA CYS A 16 -12.81 15.30 22.33
C CYS A 16 -13.58 14.16 23.02
N GLY A 17 -13.10 13.67 24.18
CA GLY A 17 -13.77 12.63 24.97
C GLY A 17 -14.06 11.36 24.16
N GLN A 18 -15.32 10.91 24.14
CA GLN A 18 -15.74 9.69 23.42
C GLN A 18 -16.08 9.90 21.93
N LEU A 19 -15.94 11.13 21.40
CA LEU A 19 -16.24 11.41 19.99
C LEU A 19 -15.16 10.89 19.04
N ILE A 20 -13.92 10.73 19.54
CA ILE A 20 -12.77 10.21 18.80
C ILE A 20 -12.34 8.92 19.47
N SER A 21 -12.37 7.82 18.72
CA SER A 21 -11.92 6.52 19.24
C SER A 21 -10.42 6.31 19.03
N ALA A 22 -9.72 5.85 20.07
CA ALA A 22 -8.34 5.39 19.97
C ALA A 22 -8.21 3.92 19.50
N GLU A 23 -9.33 3.23 19.27
CA GLU A 23 -9.34 1.83 18.88
C GLU A 23 -8.92 1.64 17.40
N PRO A 24 -7.84 0.89 17.13
CA PRO A 24 -7.37 0.68 15.77
C PRO A 24 -8.27 -0.29 15.01
N ALA A 25 -8.38 -0.08 13.69
CA ALA A 25 -8.85 -1.14 12.79
C ALA A 25 -7.70 -2.10 12.49
N HIS A 26 -8.00 -3.40 12.40
CA HIS A 26 -7.01 -4.41 12.03
C HIS A 26 -7.58 -5.32 10.94
N ALA A 27 -6.71 -5.75 10.03
CA ALA A 27 -7.01 -6.74 9.01
C ALA A 27 -5.77 -7.60 8.78
N GLN A 28 -5.98 -8.90 8.60
CA GLN A 28 -4.92 -9.84 8.26
C GLN A 28 -5.10 -10.27 6.81
N VAL A 29 -4.04 -10.19 6.02
CA VAL A 29 -4.06 -10.52 4.59
C VAL A 29 -2.94 -11.50 4.28
N ALA A 30 -3.25 -12.54 3.49
CA ALA A 30 -2.26 -13.49 3.03
C ALA A 30 -1.39 -12.87 1.92
N LEU A 31 -0.08 -13.02 2.03
CA LEU A 31 0.84 -12.58 0.99
C LEU A 31 0.80 -13.56 -0.20
N PRO A 32 0.72 -13.07 -1.45
CA PRO A 32 0.80 -13.94 -2.62
C PRO A 32 2.16 -14.64 -2.74
N LYS A 33 2.18 -15.87 -3.26
CA LYS A 33 3.42 -16.66 -3.44
C LYS A 33 4.47 -15.96 -4.32
N GLY A 34 4.04 -15.16 -5.30
CA GLY A 34 4.93 -14.38 -6.17
C GLY A 34 5.48 -13.10 -5.53
N GLY A 35 5.23 -12.90 -4.23
CA GLY A 35 5.57 -11.68 -3.52
C GLY A 35 4.48 -10.62 -3.66
N GLY A 36 4.80 -9.41 -3.26
CA GLY A 36 3.86 -8.31 -3.25
C GLY A 36 4.47 -7.03 -2.71
N ALA A 37 3.61 -6.06 -2.42
CA ALA A 37 4.01 -4.83 -1.78
C ALA A 37 2.93 -4.37 -0.82
N VAL A 38 3.35 -3.83 0.32
CA VAL A 38 2.51 -3.04 1.21
C VAL A 38 2.94 -1.59 1.06
N VAL A 39 1.97 -0.72 0.82
CA VAL A 39 2.19 0.72 0.71
C VAL A 39 1.33 1.44 1.73
N LEU A 40 1.95 2.22 2.60
CA LEU A 40 1.28 3.06 3.59
C LEU A 40 1.52 4.53 3.22
N CYS A 41 0.47 5.34 3.29
CA CYS A 41 0.55 6.74 2.94
C CYS A 41 -0.19 7.60 3.98
N SER A 42 0.35 8.79 4.28
CA SER A 42 -0.38 9.81 5.03
C SER A 42 -1.51 10.40 4.17
N SER A 43 -2.48 11.07 4.80
CA SER A 43 -3.61 11.71 4.10
C SER A 43 -3.19 12.82 3.12
N GLY A 44 -1.95 13.32 3.21
CA GLY A 44 -1.40 14.27 2.24
C GLY A 44 -1.11 13.67 0.87
N VAL A 45 -0.97 12.33 0.78
CA VAL A 45 -0.82 11.62 -0.50
C VAL A 45 -2.19 11.53 -1.17
N THR A 46 -2.38 12.30 -2.25
CA THR A 46 -3.68 12.43 -2.94
C THR A 46 -3.91 11.39 -4.04
N LEU A 47 -2.96 10.50 -4.28
CA LEU A 47 -3.10 9.45 -5.31
C LEU A 47 -4.14 8.42 -4.89
N SER A 48 -4.94 7.98 -5.86
CA SER A 48 -5.83 6.84 -5.64
C SER A 48 -5.03 5.54 -5.44
N PRO A 49 -5.56 4.57 -4.66
CA PRO A 49 -4.91 3.27 -4.48
C PRO A 49 -4.58 2.59 -5.82
N ARG A 50 -5.46 2.71 -6.82
CA ARG A 50 -5.23 2.16 -8.17
C ARG A 50 -4.01 2.78 -8.85
N LYS A 51 -3.79 4.08 -8.67
CA LYS A 51 -2.66 4.81 -9.24
C LYS A 51 -1.36 4.44 -8.54
N VAL A 52 -1.36 4.38 -7.20
CA VAL A 52 -0.22 3.87 -6.41
C VAL A 52 0.16 2.46 -6.84
N ALA A 53 -0.83 1.57 -6.95
CA ALA A 53 -0.58 0.19 -7.33
C ALA A 53 -0.02 0.06 -8.76
N ARG A 54 -0.35 0.98 -9.66
CA ARG A 54 0.25 1.06 -11.00
C ARG A 54 1.73 1.47 -10.94
N ILE A 55 2.11 2.43 -10.10
CA ILE A 55 3.52 2.81 -9.89
C ILE A 55 4.31 1.60 -9.38
N ILE A 56 3.79 0.91 -8.37
CA ILE A 56 4.46 -0.29 -7.82
C ILE A 56 4.59 -1.39 -8.88
N ARG A 57 3.53 -1.66 -9.65
CA ARG A 57 3.56 -2.70 -10.68
C ARG A 57 4.40 -2.35 -11.90
N SER A 58 4.63 -1.08 -12.22
CA SER A 58 5.45 -0.70 -13.37
C SER A 58 6.91 -1.10 -13.20
N ARG A 59 7.36 -1.31 -11.95
CA ARG A 59 8.75 -1.64 -11.60
C ARG A 59 9.78 -0.64 -12.16
N GLN A 60 9.35 0.59 -12.47
CA GLN A 60 10.20 1.68 -12.94
C GLN A 60 10.85 2.40 -11.75
N TYR A 61 11.53 1.63 -10.90
CA TYR A 61 12.27 2.08 -9.73
C TYR A 61 13.24 0.97 -9.30
N GLU A 62 14.39 1.33 -8.79
CA GLU A 62 15.45 0.41 -8.38
C GLU A 62 15.26 -0.09 -6.94
N SER A 63 14.63 0.74 -6.09
CA SER A 63 14.44 0.43 -4.66
C SER A 63 13.05 0.77 -4.12
N ALA A 64 12.70 0.22 -2.97
CA ALA A 64 11.46 0.56 -2.26
C ALA A 64 11.42 2.04 -1.86
N THR A 65 12.57 2.61 -1.46
CA THR A 65 12.72 4.03 -1.15
C THR A 65 12.39 4.90 -2.35
N GLU A 66 12.91 4.55 -3.52
CA GLU A 66 12.63 5.29 -4.76
C GLU A 66 11.15 5.18 -5.15
N ALA A 67 10.54 3.99 -5.02
CA ALA A 67 9.10 3.83 -5.23
C ALA A 67 8.27 4.75 -4.30
N ALA A 68 8.65 4.87 -3.03
CA ALA A 68 8.01 5.78 -2.09
C ALA A 68 8.19 7.25 -2.50
N GLN A 69 9.39 7.64 -2.96
CA GLN A 69 9.68 8.98 -3.47
C GLN A 69 8.86 9.31 -4.72
N LEU A 70 8.68 8.36 -5.64
CA LEU A 70 7.82 8.53 -6.82
C LEU A 70 6.37 8.79 -6.43
N ILE A 71 5.84 8.04 -5.46
CA ILE A 71 4.47 8.23 -4.95
C ILE A 71 4.29 9.65 -4.38
N VAL A 72 5.23 10.11 -3.54
CA VAL A 72 5.19 11.46 -2.97
C VAL A 72 5.33 12.53 -4.07
N THR A 73 6.25 12.34 -5.00
CA THR A 73 6.51 13.29 -6.09
C THR A 73 5.30 13.44 -7.00
N GLU A 74 4.65 12.33 -7.37
CA GLU A 74 3.46 12.37 -8.22
C GLU A 74 2.24 12.94 -7.46
N SER A 75 2.19 12.80 -6.13
CA SER A 75 1.17 13.45 -5.30
C SER A 75 1.31 14.98 -5.27
N LYS A 76 2.54 15.51 -5.26
CA LYS A 76 2.81 16.97 -5.25
C LYS A 76 2.23 17.71 -6.46
N ALA A 77 1.99 17.01 -7.57
CA ALA A 77 1.35 17.60 -8.75
C ALA A 77 -0.04 18.19 -8.43
N SER A 78 -0.68 17.74 -7.34
CA SER A 78 -1.97 18.23 -6.89
C SER A 78 -1.93 19.55 -6.08
N LYS A 79 -0.75 20.17 -5.87
CA LYS A 79 -0.56 21.50 -5.23
C LYS A 79 -1.23 21.71 -3.86
N HIS A 80 -1.12 20.73 -2.96
CA HIS A 80 -1.58 20.87 -1.57
C HIS A 80 -0.39 21.07 -0.62
N GLU A 81 -0.48 22.07 0.26
CA GLU A 81 0.50 22.37 1.31
C GLU A 81 0.23 21.51 2.56
N VAL A 82 0.36 20.19 2.42
CA VAL A 82 0.23 19.24 3.53
C VAL A 82 1.41 18.28 3.50
N ASP A 83 1.92 17.91 4.66
CA ASP A 83 3.00 16.93 4.77
C ASP A 83 2.60 15.58 4.13
N MET A 84 3.49 15.07 3.27
CA MET A 84 3.28 13.84 2.53
C MET A 84 4.31 12.81 2.96
N THR A 85 3.83 11.65 3.40
CA THR A 85 4.68 10.53 3.79
C THR A 85 4.20 9.27 3.09
N ALA A 86 5.13 8.51 2.51
CA ALA A 86 4.87 7.20 1.95
C ALA A 86 5.92 6.20 2.46
N LEU A 87 5.47 5.01 2.84
CA LEU A 87 6.31 3.86 3.16
C LEU A 87 5.97 2.74 2.19
N VAL A 88 7.00 2.15 1.57
CA VAL A 88 6.85 1.01 0.68
C VAL A 88 7.65 -0.15 1.25
N VAL A 89 6.98 -1.28 1.46
CA VAL A 89 7.59 -2.56 1.84
C VAL A 89 7.39 -3.52 0.69
N LEU A 90 8.49 -4.04 0.14
CA LEU A 90 8.46 -5.01 -0.95
C LEU A 90 8.69 -6.40 -0.38
N PHE A 91 7.78 -7.32 -0.68
CA PHE A 91 7.92 -8.74 -0.40
C PHE A 91 8.37 -9.40 -1.70
N ARG A 92 9.59 -9.91 -1.72
CA ARG A 92 10.07 -10.79 -2.78
C ARG A 92 10.34 -12.14 -2.15
N PHE A 93 9.73 -13.18 -2.69
CA PHE A 93 10.23 -14.52 -2.47
C PHE A 93 11.24 -14.75 -3.57
N GLU A 94 12.48 -15.04 -3.21
CA GLU A 94 13.35 -15.70 -4.17
C GLU A 94 12.61 -16.97 -4.61
N GLU A 95 12.50 -17.19 -5.92
CA GLU A 95 12.34 -18.56 -6.38
C GLU A 95 13.55 -19.28 -5.80
N ALA A 96 13.34 -20.12 -4.78
CA ALA A 96 14.36 -21.08 -4.40
C ALA A 96 14.83 -21.69 -5.72
N GLU A 97 16.14 -21.74 -5.97
CA GLU A 97 16.69 -22.47 -7.11
C GLU A 97 16.07 -23.86 -7.05
N VAL A 98 15.06 -24.08 -7.88
CA VAL A 98 14.45 -25.38 -8.00
C VAL A 98 15.41 -26.13 -8.90
N ASP A 99 16.40 -26.78 -8.29
CA ASP A 99 17.18 -27.85 -8.92
C ASP A 99 16.27 -29.06 -9.11
N CYS A 100 15.23 -28.91 -9.94
CA CYS A 100 14.68 -30.04 -10.64
C CYS A 100 14.75 -29.75 -12.12
N GLN A 101 15.65 -30.48 -12.77
CA GLN A 101 15.53 -30.81 -14.19
C GLN A 101 14.13 -31.39 -14.43
N VAL A 102 13.16 -30.54 -14.78
CA VAL A 102 11.84 -31.00 -15.21
C VAL A 102 11.85 -31.10 -16.74
N PRO A 103 11.52 -32.26 -17.34
CA PRO A 103 11.49 -32.41 -18.79
C PRO A 103 10.50 -31.43 -19.43
N THR A 104 10.93 -30.86 -20.55
CA THR A 104 10.19 -29.91 -21.37
C THR A 104 8.80 -30.44 -21.75
N GLY A 105 7.74 -29.85 -21.22
CA GLY A 105 6.39 -29.98 -21.78
C GLY A 105 5.28 -30.07 -20.74
N LEU A 106 4.78 -28.92 -20.29
CA LEU A 106 3.37 -28.64 -19.97
C LEU A 106 3.30 -27.30 -19.22
N VAL A 107 3.09 -26.21 -19.96
CA VAL A 107 2.73 -24.90 -19.38
C VAL A 107 1.35 -24.55 -19.92
N SER A 108 0.32 -24.58 -19.06
CA SER A 108 -0.90 -23.80 -19.28
C SER A 108 -0.91 -22.64 -18.28
N ARG A 109 -0.92 -21.42 -18.81
CA ARG A 109 -1.03 -20.17 -18.03
C ARG A 109 -2.51 -19.86 -17.81
N ASP A 110 -2.99 -20.05 -16.58
CA ASP A 110 -4.19 -19.39 -16.10
C ASP A 110 -3.84 -18.54 -14.87
N GLU A 111 -4.01 -17.22 -14.98
CA GLU A 111 -3.79 -16.26 -13.89
C GLU A 111 -5.03 -16.17 -12.98
N PRO A 112 -4.89 -16.14 -11.65
CA PRO A 112 -5.95 -15.67 -10.78
C PRO A 112 -5.68 -14.24 -10.30
N THR A 113 -6.60 -13.33 -10.62
CA THR A 113 -6.67 -11.97 -10.08
C THR A 113 -7.46 -11.99 -8.76
N TRP A 114 -6.84 -11.60 -7.65
CA TRP A 114 -7.54 -11.37 -6.37
C TRP A 114 -7.23 -9.97 -5.85
N TRP A 115 -8.28 -9.17 -5.62
CA TRP A 115 -8.24 -7.90 -4.89
C TRP A 115 -9.16 -8.03 -3.69
N CYS A 116 -8.74 -7.53 -2.53
CA CYS A 116 -9.61 -7.34 -1.37
C CYS A 116 -9.66 -5.84 -1.07
N GLN A 117 -10.79 -5.20 -1.42
CA GLN A 117 -11.13 -3.85 -1.01
C GLN A 117 -11.87 -3.99 0.31
N VAL A 118 -11.30 -3.46 1.40
CA VAL A 118 -12.05 -3.29 2.64
C VAL A 118 -12.91 -2.05 2.43
N ASP A 119 -14.16 -2.27 2.01
CA ASP A 119 -15.16 -1.21 1.99
C ASP A 119 -15.49 -0.80 3.43
N ARG A 120 -15.76 0.50 3.57
CA ARG A 120 -15.95 1.24 4.83
C ARG A 120 -17.17 0.79 5.63
#